data_AF-A0A016VR27-F1
#
_entry.id   AF-A0A016VR27-F1
#
_cell.length_a   1.000
_cell.length_b   1.000
_cell.length_c   1.000
_cell.angle_alpha   90.00
_cell.angle_beta   90.00
_cell.angle_gamma   90.00
#
_symmetry.space_group_name_H-M   'P 1'
#
loop_
_entity.id
_entity.type
_entity.pdbx_description
1 polymer ?
#
loop_
_entity_poly.entity_id
_entity_poly.type
_entity_poly.pdbx_seq_one_letter_code
_entity_poly.pdbx_strand_id
1 'polypeptide(L)'
;MARFYLLAIAAASLLPLLCQGAAMCTGGEVEQSEVNEVLTLINDRRKALVAGTQKNGMSGKTLPAAKGMTEIVSCELAWLHQY
;
A
#
# COMPACT_ATOMS: atom_id res chain seq x y z
N MET A 1 -22.37 -22.81 -33.76
CA MET A 1 -21.91 -23.23 -32.42
C MET A 1 -20.49 -22.80 -32.12
N ALA A 2 -19.47 -23.24 -32.87
CA ALA A 2 -18.05 -22.94 -32.60
C ALA A 2 -17.68 -21.44 -32.53
N ARG A 3 -18.32 -20.58 -33.34
CA ARG A 3 -18.06 -19.13 -33.34
C ARG A 3 -18.34 -18.45 -31.99
N PHE A 4 -19.38 -18.87 -31.27
CA PHE A 4 -19.71 -18.28 -29.97
C PHE A 4 -18.72 -18.70 -28.87
N TYR A 5 -18.20 -19.93 -28.94
CA TYR A 5 -17.14 -20.41 -28.04
C TYR A 5 -15.83 -19.65 -28.24
N LEU A 6 -15.45 -19.36 -29.49
CA LEU A 6 -14.23 -18.60 -29.79
C LEU A 6 -14.30 -17.17 -29.25
N LEU A 7 -15.48 -16.53 -29.32
CA LEU A 7 -15.70 -15.18 -28.77
C LEU A 7 -15.65 -15.18 -27.23
N ALA A 8 -16.21 -16.21 -26.59
CA ALA A 8 -16.17 -16.35 -25.13
C ALA A 8 -14.73 -16.56 -24.62
N ILE A 9 -13.93 -17.37 -25.30
CA ILE A 9 -12.52 -17.61 -24.95
C ILE A 9 -11.69 -16.33 -25.12
N ALA A 10 -11.91 -15.59 -26.22
CA ALA A 10 -11.22 -14.33 -26.47
C ALA A 10 -11.56 -13.25 -25.44
N ALA A 11 -12.82 -13.18 -24.99
CA ALA A 11 -13.22 -12.28 -23.91
C ALA A 11 -12.61 -12.72 -22.56
N ALA A 12 -12.59 -14.02 -22.28
CA ALA A 12 -12.03 -14.54 -21.04
C ALA A 12 -10.51 -14.36 -20.93
N SER A 13 -9.78 -14.43 -22.04
CA SER A 13 -8.33 -14.22 -22.09
C SER A 13 -7.91 -12.76 -21.84
N LEU A 14 -8.85 -11.81 -21.93
CA LEU A 14 -8.61 -10.38 -21.66
C LEU A 14 -8.90 -10.00 -20.20
N LEU A 15 -9.61 -10.83 -19.44
CA LEU A 15 -9.90 -10.61 -18.01
C LEU A 15 -8.63 -10.46 -17.15
N PRO A 16 -7.55 -11.26 -17.32
CA PRO A 16 -6.34 -11.12 -16.53
C PRO A 16 -5.64 -9.78 -16.74
N LEU A 17 -5.74 -9.21 -17.95
CA LEU A 17 -5.13 -7.92 -18.29
C LEU A 17 -5.89 -6.75 -17.66
N LEU A 18 -7.20 -6.89 -17.46
CA LEU A 18 -8.05 -5.90 -16.78
C LEU A 18 -7.95 -5.98 -15.26
N CYS A 19 -7.42 -7.09 -14.72
CA CYS A 19 -7.26 -7.31 -13.29
C CYS A 19 -5.87 -6.91 -12.76
N GLN A 20 -4.98 -6.40 -13.63
CA GLN A 20 -3.71 -5.82 -13.20
C GLN A 20 -3.97 -4.42 -12.63
N GLY A 21 -4.30 -4.36 -11.34
CA GLY A 21 -4.28 -3.12 -10.57
C GLY A 21 -2.92 -2.42 -10.77
N ALA A 22 -2.93 -1.09 -10.86
CA ALA A 22 -1.74 -0.30 -11.17
C ALA A 22 -0.58 -0.65 -10.21
N ALA A 23 0.37 -1.43 -10.69
CA ALA A 23 1.51 -1.88 -9.90
C ALA A 23 2.51 -0.72 -9.79
N MET A 24 2.55 -0.02 -8.65
CA MET A 24 3.81 0.65 -8.30
C MET A 24 4.81 -0.35 -7.73
N CYS A 25 4.34 -1.45 -7.12
CA CYS A 25 5.18 -2.54 -6.65
C CYS A 25 4.79 -3.85 -7.35
N THR A 26 5.64 -4.35 -8.24
CA THR A 26 5.42 -5.63 -8.94
C THR A 26 5.48 -6.80 -7.95
N GLY A 27 4.45 -7.66 -7.91
CA GLY A 27 4.46 -8.92 -7.17
C GLY A 27 3.71 -8.95 -5.84
N GLY A 28 3.02 -7.85 -5.46
CA GLY A 28 2.11 -7.83 -4.31
C GLY A 28 0.65 -8.13 -4.71
N GLU A 29 -0.12 -8.73 -3.80
CA GLU A 29 -1.56 -8.99 -3.96
C GLU A 29 -2.45 -7.83 -3.46
N VAL A 30 -1.83 -6.80 -2.86
CA VAL A 30 -2.51 -5.67 -2.21
C VAL A 30 -2.78 -4.56 -3.21
N GLU A 31 -3.98 -3.96 -3.15
CA GLU A 31 -4.32 -2.86 -4.05
C GLU A 31 -3.49 -1.60 -3.74
N GLN A 32 -3.17 -0.82 -4.79
CA GLN A 32 -2.37 0.39 -4.65
C GLN A 32 -3.03 1.43 -3.73
N SER A 33 -4.36 1.50 -3.74
CA SER A 33 -5.18 2.31 -2.84
C SER A 33 -4.89 1.99 -1.37
N GLU A 34 -4.90 0.70 -1.03
CA GLU A 34 -4.64 0.20 0.33
C GLU A 34 -3.20 0.50 0.76
N VAL A 35 -2.23 0.31 -0.14
CA VAL A 35 -0.82 0.68 0.11
C VAL A 35 -0.70 2.17 0.42
N ASN A 36 -1.34 3.02 -0.38
CA ASN A 36 -1.28 4.47 -0.21
C ASN A 36 -1.96 4.91 1.10
N GLU A 37 -3.07 4.28 1.48
CA GLU A 37 -3.75 4.55 2.75
C GLU A 37 -2.85 4.23 3.95
N VAL A 38 -2.21 3.05 3.93
CA VAL A 38 -1.28 2.64 4.99
C VAL A 38 -0.07 3.57 5.08
N LEU A 39 0.54 3.91 3.94
CA LEU A 39 1.68 4.83 3.92
C LEU A 39 1.31 6.21 4.45
N THR A 40 0.13 6.72 4.08
CA THR A 40 -0.38 8.01 4.57
C THR A 40 -0.54 7.96 6.09
N LEU A 41 -1.22 6.92 6.59
CA LEU A 41 -1.43 6.72 8.03
C LEU A 41 -0.10 6.71 8.79
N ILE A 42 0.88 5.94 8.33
CA ILE A 42 2.18 5.83 8.99
C ILE A 42 2.91 7.18 8.97
N ASN A 43 2.98 7.83 7.82
CA ASN A 43 3.72 9.09 7.67
C ASN A 43 3.08 10.23 8.47
N ASP A 44 1.75 10.26 8.60
CA ASP A 44 1.06 11.22 9.45
C ASP A 44 1.42 11.04 10.94
N ARG A 45 1.50 9.78 11.41
CA ARG A 45 1.95 9.49 12.78
C ARG A 45 3.41 9.87 12.98
N ARG A 46 4.28 9.63 11.99
CA ARG A 46 5.69 10.04 12.03
C ARG A 46 5.82 11.56 12.10
N LYS A 47 5.04 12.31 11.31
CA LYS A 47 4.97 13.78 11.36
C LYS A 47 4.49 14.28 12.74
N ALA A 48 3.45 13.68 13.31
CA ALA A 48 2.98 14.01 14.67
C ALA A 48 4.04 13.72 15.75
N LEU A 49 4.83 12.66 15.58
CA LEU A 49 5.90 12.32 16.50
C LEU A 49 7.09 13.28 16.38
N VAL A 50 7.46 13.72 15.17
CA VAL A 50 8.46 14.79 14.99
C VAL A 50 7.98 16.11 15.61
N ALA A 51 6.70 16.42 15.47
CA ALA A 51 6.10 17.61 16.07
C ALA A 51 5.92 17.51 17.60
N GLY A 52 6.14 16.35 18.21
CA GLY A 52 5.93 16.12 19.65
C GLY A 52 4.46 16.16 20.07
N THR A 53 3.53 15.96 19.13
CA THR A 53 2.07 16.01 19.36
C THR A 53 1.43 14.62 19.44
N GLN A 54 2.16 13.58 19.07
CA GLN A 54 1.69 12.19 19.16
C GLN A 54 1.45 11.78 20.62
N LYS A 55 0.25 11.28 20.93
CA LYS A 55 -0.12 10.82 22.28
C LYS A 55 0.60 9.52 22.65
N ASN A 56 0.99 9.41 23.92
CA ASN A 56 1.57 8.22 24.53
C ASN A 56 0.48 7.37 25.22
N GLY A 57 -0.34 6.70 24.41
CA GLY A 57 -1.39 5.81 24.88
C GLY A 57 -2.32 6.43 25.93
N MET A 58 -2.67 5.66 26.96
CA MET A 58 -3.56 6.08 28.06
C MET A 58 -2.93 7.07 29.03
N SER A 59 -1.62 7.35 28.95
CA SER A 59 -0.97 8.27 29.91
C SER A 59 -1.44 9.73 29.76
N GLY A 60 -2.10 10.07 28.65
CA GLY A 60 -2.52 11.44 28.32
C GLY A 60 -1.38 12.39 27.94
N LYS A 61 -0.13 11.98 28.15
CA LYS A 61 1.08 12.72 27.76
C LYS A 61 1.40 12.52 26.29
N THR A 62 2.21 13.38 25.70
CA THR A 62 2.77 13.17 24.36
C THR A 62 4.08 12.38 24.43
N LEU A 63 4.40 11.69 23.33
CA LEU A 63 5.72 11.12 23.13
C LEU A 63 6.75 12.24 22.93
N PRO A 64 8.02 12.02 23.31
CA PRO A 64 9.08 12.96 23.01
C PRO A 64 9.19 13.22 21.51
N ALA A 65 9.48 14.48 21.14
CA ALA A 65 9.66 14.86 19.75
C ALA A 65 10.82 14.10 19.11
N ALA A 66 10.57 13.42 17.98
CA ALA A 66 11.61 12.73 17.23
C ALA A 66 12.44 13.71 16.39
N LYS A 67 13.73 13.43 16.25
CA LYS A 67 14.65 14.17 15.36
C LYS A 67 15.08 13.28 14.20
N GLY A 68 15.13 13.84 13.00
CA GLY A 68 15.64 13.15 11.80
C GLY A 68 14.76 11.99 11.30
N MET A 69 13.47 11.97 11.67
CA MET A 69 12.55 10.93 11.21
C MET A 69 12.14 11.20 9.76
N THR A 70 12.59 10.35 8.84
CA THR A 70 12.29 10.47 7.40
C THR A 70 10.90 9.96 7.05
N GLU A 71 10.35 10.42 5.93
CA GLU A 71 9.12 9.89 5.36
C GLU A 71 9.38 8.50 4.75
N ILE A 72 8.41 7.59 4.88
CA ILE A 72 8.46 6.28 4.25
C ILE A 72 7.86 6.39 2.86
N VAL A 73 8.63 5.97 1.85
CA VAL A 73 8.22 5.92 0.44
C VAL A 73 8.12 4.46 -0.03
N SER A 74 7.30 4.23 -1.07
CA SER A 74 6.83 2.89 -1.47
C SER A 74 7.81 2.08 -2.34
N CYS A 75 7.62 0.75 -2.26
CA CYS A 75 8.11 -0.40 -3.07
C CYS A 75 9.39 -1.15 -2.70
N GLU A 76 10.30 -0.60 -1.89
CA GLU A 76 11.43 -1.40 -1.38
C GLU A 76 11.03 -2.35 -0.24
N LEU A 77 10.00 -2.00 0.54
CA LEU A 77 9.61 -2.73 1.77
C LEU A 77 8.67 -3.92 1.53
N ALA A 78 8.01 -4.01 0.36
CA ALA A 78 7.07 -5.10 0.04
C ALA A 78 7.76 -6.46 -0.21
N TRP A 79 9.08 -6.47 -0.42
CA TRP A 79 9.86 -7.68 -0.69
C TRP A 79 10.28 -8.46 0.56
N LEU A 80 10.10 -7.90 1.77
CA LEU A 80 10.59 -8.51 3.02
C LEU A 80 9.75 -9.67 3.56
N HIS A 81 8.62 -10.01 2.92
CA HIS A 81 7.76 -11.15 3.29
C HIS A 81 7.90 -12.36 2.35
N GLN A 82 8.92 -12.40 1.48
CA GLN A 82 9.16 -13.51 0.54
C GLN A 82 10.34 -14.43 0.91
N TYR A 83 10.72 -14.50 2.20
CA TYR A 83 11.67 -15.52 2.71
C TYR A 83 11.06 -16.36 3.82
#